data_AF-A0A9D7AGM2-F1
#
_entry.id   AF-A0A9D7AGM2-F1
#
_cell.length_a   1.000
_cell.length_b   1.000
_cell.length_c   1.000
_cell.angle_alpha   90.00
_cell.angle_beta   90.00
_cell.angle_gamma   90.00
#
_symmetry.space_group_name_H-M   'P 1'
#
loop_
_entity.id
_entity.type
_entity.pdbx_description
1 polymer ?
#
loop_
_entity_poly.entity_id
_entity_poly.type
_entity_poly.pdbx_seq_one_letter_code
_entity_poly.pdbx_strand_id
1 'polypeptide(L)'
;MKNKQWLYAVVFSVFSLNAYAELDCKNARNTLEINACAEQEQQIVEKKLNQTYQAVMQMMSQPDLPSMSFAAVKKDLLESQRAWITFRKKDCDALYDFYIDGSIRNVVYISCMKKHAERRIDDLDRYLTGSTLK
;
A
#
# COMPACT_ATOMS: atom_id res chain seq x y z
N MET A 1 -3.17 37.32 53.31
CA MET A 1 -4.58 37.75 53.24
C MET A 1 -4.90 38.19 51.81
N LYS A 2 -6.08 37.77 51.29
CA LYS A 2 -6.72 38.01 49.97
C LYS A 2 -6.16 37.10 48.84
N ASN A 3 -6.72 35.93 48.53
CA ASN A 3 -8.10 35.48 48.24
C ASN A 3 -8.68 36.08 46.95
N LYS A 4 -8.75 35.26 45.88
CA LYS A 4 -9.83 35.25 44.88
C LYS A 4 -9.74 33.98 44.01
N GLN A 5 -10.60 33.02 44.35
CA GLN A 5 -11.03 31.94 43.47
C GLN A 5 -11.88 32.50 42.31
N TRP A 6 -12.08 31.64 41.30
CA TRP A 6 -13.06 31.66 40.20
C TRP A 6 -12.58 32.18 38.84
N LEU A 7 -12.25 31.23 37.95
CA LEU A 7 -13.12 30.89 36.81
C LEU A 7 -12.63 29.58 36.19
N TYR A 8 -13.35 28.48 36.47
CA TYR A 8 -13.19 27.23 35.74
C TYR A 8 -13.82 27.41 34.35
N ALA A 9 -13.00 27.55 33.32
CA ALA A 9 -13.47 27.42 31.94
C ALA A 9 -13.67 25.92 31.66
N VAL A 10 -14.92 25.47 31.69
CA VAL A 10 -15.30 24.14 31.21
C VAL A 10 -15.21 24.17 29.68
N VAL A 11 -14.12 23.65 29.13
CA VAL A 11 -13.95 23.42 27.68
C VAL A 11 -14.74 22.16 27.33
N PHE A 12 -15.93 22.33 26.75
CA PHE A 12 -16.69 21.24 26.14
C PHE A 12 -16.04 20.86 24.79
N SER A 13 -15.10 19.93 24.80
CA SER A 13 -14.60 19.28 23.58
C SER A 13 -15.69 18.40 23.00
N VAL A 14 -16.31 18.84 21.90
CA VAL A 14 -17.20 18.01 21.09
C VAL A 14 -16.35 17.01 20.31
N PHE A 15 -16.12 15.83 20.89
CA PHE A 15 -15.62 14.68 20.14
C PHE A 15 -16.71 14.25 19.15
N SER A 16 -16.58 14.66 17.89
CA SER A 16 -17.41 14.16 16.82
C SER A 16 -17.00 12.70 16.54
N LEU A 17 -17.79 11.75 17.02
CA LEU A 17 -17.69 10.35 16.62
C LEU A 17 -18.18 10.27 15.17
N ASN A 18 -17.26 10.32 14.21
CA ASN A 18 -17.56 9.94 12.83
C ASN A 18 -17.87 8.44 12.81
N ALA A 19 -19.15 8.08 12.82
CA ALA A 19 -19.60 6.73 12.53
C ALA A 19 -19.35 6.48 11.04
N TYR A 20 -18.24 5.85 10.71
CA TYR A 20 -18.03 5.32 9.36
C TYR A 20 -18.98 4.14 9.17
N ALA A 21 -19.99 4.31 8.31
CA ALA A 21 -20.77 3.18 7.84
C ALA A 21 -19.81 2.22 7.09
N GLU A 22 -19.81 0.95 7.45
CA GLU A 22 -19.04 -0.08 6.75
C GLU A 22 -19.59 -0.23 5.33
N LEU A 23 -18.71 -0.12 4.32
CA LEU A 23 -19.10 -0.20 2.91
C LEU A 23 -19.38 -1.66 2.54
N ASP A 24 -20.61 -1.96 2.08
CA ASP A 24 -20.97 -3.31 1.64
C ASP A 24 -20.48 -3.60 0.21
N CYS A 25 -19.24 -4.07 0.11
CA CYS A 25 -18.63 -4.40 -1.16
C CYS A 25 -19.22 -5.62 -1.88
N LYS A 26 -20.04 -6.44 -1.19
CA LYS A 26 -20.74 -7.55 -1.85
C LYS A 26 -21.94 -7.06 -2.65
N ASN A 27 -22.48 -5.91 -2.29
CA ASN A 27 -23.68 -5.33 -2.91
C ASN A 27 -23.43 -3.97 -3.54
N ALA A 28 -22.19 -3.58 -3.81
CA ALA A 28 -21.87 -2.33 -4.52
C ALA A 28 -22.59 -2.27 -5.87
N ARG A 29 -23.41 -1.23 -6.10
CA ARG A 29 -24.26 -1.10 -7.31
C ARG A 29 -23.93 0.09 -8.19
N ASN A 30 -23.25 1.10 -7.65
CA ASN A 30 -22.88 2.29 -8.41
C ASN A 30 -21.35 2.46 -8.50
N THR A 31 -20.91 3.29 -9.43
CA THR A 31 -19.47 3.49 -9.70
C THR A 31 -18.70 4.02 -8.48
N LEU A 32 -19.32 4.81 -7.60
CA LEU A 32 -18.67 5.32 -6.40
C LEU A 32 -18.37 4.19 -5.40
N GLU A 33 -19.37 3.35 -5.13
CA GLU A 33 -19.21 2.17 -4.27
C GLU A 33 -18.20 1.18 -4.84
N ILE A 34 -18.26 0.91 -6.15
CA ILE A 34 -17.32 0.02 -6.84
C ILE A 34 -15.88 0.53 -6.71
N ASN A 35 -15.66 1.83 -6.95
CA ASN A 35 -14.33 2.43 -6.80
C ASN A 35 -13.84 2.35 -5.35
N ALA A 36 -14.69 2.70 -4.38
CA ALA A 36 -14.33 2.68 -2.96
C ALA A 36 -13.98 1.25 -2.47
N CYS A 37 -14.72 0.24 -2.93
CA CYS A 37 -14.40 -1.15 -2.64
C CYS A 37 -13.07 -1.58 -3.24
N ALA A 38 -12.82 -1.23 -4.50
CA ALA A 38 -11.57 -1.54 -5.16
C ALA A 38 -10.37 -0.84 -4.46
N GLU A 39 -10.55 0.40 -3.99
CA GLU A 39 -9.53 1.13 -3.22
C GLU A 39 -9.23 0.44 -1.89
N GLN A 40 -10.25 -0.02 -1.16
CA GLN A 40 -10.05 -0.78 0.08
C GLN A 40 -9.23 -2.05 -0.15
N GLU A 41 -9.56 -2.82 -1.18
CA GLU A 41 -8.79 -4.02 -1.55
C GLU A 41 -7.37 -3.67 -1.97
N GLN A 42 -7.19 -2.61 -2.77
CA GLN A 42 -5.87 -2.14 -3.19
C GLN A 42 -5.02 -1.75 -1.97
N GLN A 43 -5.58 -1.04 -0.99
CA GLN A 43 -4.85 -0.64 0.22
C GLN A 43 -4.38 -1.86 1.03
N ILE A 44 -5.19 -2.91 1.12
CA ILE A 44 -4.81 -4.17 1.79
C ILE A 44 -3.59 -4.78 1.08
N VAL A 45 -3.63 -4.86 -0.25
CA VAL A 45 -2.53 -5.43 -1.06
C VAL A 45 -1.27 -4.55 -0.99
N GLU A 46 -1.38 -3.23 -1.09
CA GLU A 46 -0.24 -2.31 -0.97
C GLU A 46 0.42 -2.39 0.41
N LYS A 47 -0.39 -2.57 1.48
CA LYS A 47 0.15 -2.83 2.82
C LYS A 47 0.96 -4.12 2.85
N LYS A 48 0.43 -5.21 2.27
CA LYS A 48 1.13 -6.48 2.18
C LYS A 48 2.42 -6.36 1.35
N LEU A 49 2.39 -5.65 0.23
CA LEU A 49 3.56 -5.37 -0.59
C LEU A 49 4.67 -4.67 0.21
N ASN A 50 4.31 -3.61 0.95
CA ASN A 50 5.29 -2.89 1.77
C ASN A 50 5.87 -3.77 2.87
N GLN A 51 5.04 -4.58 3.53
CA GLN A 51 5.49 -5.54 4.54
C GLN A 51 6.45 -6.58 3.97
N THR A 52 6.11 -7.18 2.83
CA THR A 52 6.97 -8.15 2.14
C THR A 52 8.28 -7.50 1.70
N TYR A 53 8.24 -6.31 1.12
CA TYR A 53 9.45 -5.57 0.74
C TYR A 53 10.36 -5.30 1.96
N GLN A 54 9.79 -4.84 3.08
CA GLN A 54 10.55 -4.60 4.31
C GLN A 54 11.21 -5.89 4.84
N ALA A 55 10.49 -7.01 4.82
CA ALA A 55 11.03 -8.30 5.23
C ALA A 55 12.24 -8.72 4.36
N VAL A 56 12.13 -8.58 3.03
CA VAL A 56 13.25 -8.85 2.12
C VAL A 56 14.42 -7.91 2.40
N MET A 57 14.19 -6.61 2.54
CA MET A 57 15.27 -5.66 2.82
C MET A 57 15.96 -5.92 4.17
N GLN A 58 15.23 -6.43 5.16
CA GLN A 58 15.79 -6.84 6.44
C GLN A 58 16.64 -8.11 6.29
N MET A 59 16.18 -9.11 5.55
CA MET A 59 16.97 -10.30 5.21
C MET A 59 18.29 -9.91 4.51
N MET A 60 18.23 -8.99 3.54
CA MET A 60 19.41 -8.52 2.80
C MET A 60 20.31 -7.56 3.60
N SER A 61 20.02 -7.32 4.88
CA SER A 61 20.87 -6.52 5.78
C SER A 61 21.81 -7.38 6.63
N GLN A 62 21.83 -8.70 6.40
CA GLN A 62 22.78 -9.63 7.02
C GLN A 62 24.20 -9.44 6.44
N PRO A 63 25.24 -9.85 7.18
CA PRO A 63 26.61 -9.86 6.66
C PRO A 63 26.75 -10.76 5.44
N ASP A 64 27.61 -10.36 4.52
CA ASP A 64 27.91 -11.13 3.31
C ASP A 64 28.41 -12.55 3.63
N LEU A 65 28.04 -13.50 2.77
CA LEU A 65 28.51 -14.88 2.80
C LEU A 65 29.72 -15.03 1.87
N PRO A 66 30.59 -16.06 2.07
CA PRO A 66 31.74 -16.29 1.19
C PRO A 66 31.39 -16.41 -0.30
N SER A 67 30.16 -16.83 -0.63
CA SER A 67 29.68 -17.05 -1.99
C SER A 67 28.60 -16.06 -2.46
N MET A 68 28.22 -15.08 -1.63
CA MET A 68 27.12 -14.16 -1.94
C MET A 68 27.23 -12.86 -1.13
N SER A 69 27.18 -11.72 -1.82
CA SER A 69 27.04 -10.41 -1.17
C SER A 69 25.56 -10.02 -1.03
N PHE A 70 25.06 -9.98 0.20
CA PHE A 70 23.73 -9.46 0.50
C PHE A 70 23.65 -7.96 0.19
N ALA A 71 24.75 -7.22 0.41
CA ALA A 71 24.81 -5.80 0.08
C ALA A 71 24.62 -5.54 -1.43
N ALA A 72 25.26 -6.35 -2.29
CA ALA A 72 25.09 -6.26 -3.74
C ALA A 72 23.64 -6.56 -4.16
N VAL A 73 23.06 -7.66 -3.65
CA VAL A 73 21.67 -8.03 -3.92
C VAL A 73 20.69 -6.94 -3.45
N LYS A 74 20.90 -6.37 -2.26
CA LYS A 74 20.09 -5.27 -1.71
C LYS A 74 20.10 -4.04 -2.62
N LYS A 75 21.28 -3.68 -3.13
CA LYS A 75 21.46 -2.53 -4.03
C LYS A 75 20.66 -2.72 -5.32
N ASP A 76 20.83 -3.86 -5.98
CA ASP A 76 20.14 -4.14 -7.24
C ASP A 76 18.61 -4.29 -7.04
N LEU A 77 18.19 -4.89 -5.92
CA LEU A 77 16.77 -4.97 -5.56
C LEU A 77 16.16 -3.58 -5.35
N LEU A 78 16.86 -2.66 -4.68
CA LEU A 78 16.40 -1.29 -4.48
C LEU A 78 16.22 -0.54 -5.81
N GLU A 79 17.18 -0.65 -6.73
CA GLU A 79 17.06 -0.08 -8.07
C GLU A 79 15.89 -0.69 -8.84
N SER A 80 15.75 -2.02 -8.82
CA SER A 80 14.63 -2.72 -9.48
C SER A 80 13.28 -2.27 -8.92
N GLN A 81 13.16 -2.06 -7.61
CA GLN A 81 11.92 -1.62 -6.97
C GLN A 81 11.53 -0.21 -7.41
N ARG A 82 12.50 0.71 -7.51
CA ARG A 82 12.26 2.08 -7.99
C ARG A 82 11.84 2.11 -9.46
N ALA A 83 12.52 1.32 -10.29
CA ALA A 83 12.15 1.18 -11.70
C ALA A 83 10.74 0.58 -11.84
N TRP A 84 10.42 -0.46 -11.07
CA TRP A 84 9.10 -1.08 -11.03
C TRP A 84 7.98 -0.11 -10.61
N ILE A 85 8.21 0.76 -9.62
CA ILE A 85 7.24 1.79 -9.22
C ILE A 85 6.92 2.74 -10.39
N THR A 86 7.94 3.10 -11.18
CA THR A 86 7.76 3.96 -12.36
C THR A 86 6.99 3.22 -13.46
N PHE A 87 7.39 1.98 -13.74
CA PHE A 87 6.74 1.10 -14.70
C PHE A 87 5.26 0.89 -14.37
N ARG A 88 4.93 0.43 -13.14
CA ARG A 88 3.54 0.14 -12.75
C ARG A 88 2.66 1.37 -12.89
N LYS A 89 3.18 2.54 -12.51
CA LYS A 89 2.45 3.79 -12.63
C LYS A 89 2.14 4.11 -14.09
N LYS A 90 3.16 4.05 -14.96
CA LYS A 90 2.98 4.37 -16.38
C LYS A 90 2.07 3.37 -17.10
N ASP A 91 2.14 2.10 -16.74
CA ASP A 91 1.26 1.07 -17.28
C ASP A 91 -0.20 1.31 -16.87
N CYS A 92 -0.46 1.60 -15.59
CA CYS A 92 -1.82 1.88 -15.12
C CYS A 92 -2.35 3.23 -15.60
N ASP A 93 -1.51 4.27 -15.70
CA ASP A 93 -1.87 5.56 -16.31
C ASP A 93 -2.29 5.35 -17.78
N ALA A 94 -1.57 4.52 -18.54
CA ALA A 94 -1.93 4.23 -19.93
C ALA A 94 -3.30 3.55 -20.06
N LEU A 95 -3.61 2.61 -19.15
CA LEU A 95 -4.96 2.01 -19.10
C LEU A 95 -6.02 3.03 -18.69
N TYR A 96 -5.73 3.93 -17.75
CA TYR A 96 -6.64 5.00 -17.37
C TYR A 96 -6.99 5.89 -18.56
N ASP A 97 -5.98 6.32 -19.30
CA ASP A 97 -6.12 7.18 -20.49
C ASP A 97 -6.82 6.45 -21.64
N PHE A 98 -6.62 5.14 -21.78
CA PHE A 98 -7.34 4.34 -22.77
C PHE A 98 -8.86 4.32 -22.53
N TYR A 99 -9.30 4.38 -21.27
CA TYR A 99 -10.72 4.43 -20.89
C TYR A 99 -11.21 5.86 -20.58
N ILE A 100 -10.57 6.90 -21.12
CA ILE A 100 -10.78 8.30 -20.69
C ILE A 100 -12.25 8.74 -20.72
N ASP A 101 -13.04 8.27 -21.69
CA ASP A 101 -14.45 8.67 -21.87
C ASP A 101 -15.41 7.96 -20.91
N GLY A 102 -14.96 6.92 -20.20
CA GLY A 102 -15.78 6.11 -19.31
C GLY A 102 -15.45 6.30 -17.84
N SER A 103 -16.48 6.32 -16.98
CA SER A 103 -16.29 6.33 -15.53
C SER A 103 -15.59 5.08 -14.98
N ILE A 104 -15.52 4.01 -15.79
CA ILE A 104 -14.80 2.77 -15.50
C ILE A 104 -13.28 2.95 -15.36
N ARG A 105 -12.70 4.02 -15.92
CA ARG A 105 -11.25 4.28 -15.89
C ARG A 105 -10.65 4.26 -14.48
N ASN A 106 -11.40 4.71 -13.47
CA ASN A 106 -10.96 4.72 -12.09
C ASN A 106 -10.76 3.30 -11.55
N VAL A 107 -11.79 2.45 -11.60
CA VAL A 107 -11.69 1.06 -11.13
C VAL A 107 -10.67 0.25 -11.95
N VAL A 108 -10.50 0.56 -13.24
CA VAL A 108 -9.46 -0.05 -14.08
C VAL A 108 -8.06 0.30 -13.56
N TYR A 109 -7.79 1.57 -13.28
CA TYR A 109 -6.50 2.00 -12.72
C TYR A 109 -6.24 1.33 -11.36
N ILE A 110 -7.22 1.35 -10.46
CA ILE A 110 -7.12 0.75 -9.12
C ILE A 110 -6.82 -0.76 -9.23
N SER A 111 -7.55 -1.46 -10.09
CA SER A 111 -7.36 -2.90 -10.33
C SER A 111 -6.00 -3.22 -10.96
N CYS A 112 -5.53 -2.37 -11.87
CA CYS A 112 -4.19 -2.48 -12.47
C CYS A 112 -3.10 -2.38 -11.39
N MET A 113 -3.18 -1.35 -10.53
CA MET A 113 -2.23 -1.14 -9.45
C MET A 113 -2.23 -2.32 -8.47
N LYS A 114 -3.41 -2.81 -8.08
CA LYS A 114 -3.57 -4.00 -7.23
C LYS A 114 -2.89 -5.23 -7.85
N LYS A 115 -3.15 -5.52 -9.13
CA LYS A 115 -2.59 -6.67 -9.85
C LYS A 115 -1.06 -6.61 -9.95
N HIS A 116 -0.50 -5.42 -10.17
CA HIS A 116 0.96 -5.25 -10.13
C HIS A 116 1.52 -5.47 -8.74
N ALA A 117 0.85 -4.99 -7.69
CA ALA A 117 1.28 -5.20 -6.32
C ALA A 117 1.24 -6.69 -5.93
N GLU A 118 0.18 -7.43 -6.30
CA GLU A 118 0.07 -8.89 -6.09
C GLU A 118 1.25 -9.65 -6.73
N ARG A 119 1.52 -9.39 -8.01
CA ARG A 119 2.67 -10.02 -8.70
C ARG A 119 4.00 -9.67 -8.06
N ARG A 120 4.16 -8.42 -7.62
CA ARG A 120 5.40 -7.98 -7.00
C ARG A 120 5.60 -8.61 -5.62
N ILE A 121 4.52 -8.88 -4.88
CA ILE A 121 4.58 -9.68 -3.65
C ILE A 121 5.15 -11.06 -3.97
N ASP A 122 4.62 -11.75 -4.99
CA ASP A 122 5.10 -13.08 -5.38
C ASP A 122 6.59 -13.05 -5.79
N ASP A 123 7.02 -12.04 -6.53
CA ASP A 123 8.42 -11.86 -6.93
C ASP A 123 9.35 -11.64 -5.72
N LEU A 124 8.88 -10.89 -4.72
CA LEU A 124 9.64 -10.59 -3.50
C LEU A 124 9.67 -11.79 -2.54
N ASP A 125 8.58 -12.55 -2.43
CA ASP A 125 8.49 -13.72 -1.56
C ASP A 125 9.46 -14.83 -1.99
N ARG A 126 9.94 -14.84 -3.24
CA ARG A 126 11.00 -15.75 -3.71
C ARG A 126 12.31 -15.59 -2.95
N TYR A 127 12.62 -14.38 -2.48
CA TYR A 127 13.82 -14.14 -1.66
C TYR A 127 13.67 -14.77 -0.27
N LEU A 128 12.45 -14.77 0.28
CA LEU A 128 12.14 -15.28 1.63
C LEU A 128 11.92 -16.81 1.66
N THR A 129 11.39 -17.36 0.58
CA THR A 129 11.17 -18.82 0.44
C THR A 129 12.43 -19.53 -0.05
N GLY A 130 13.29 -18.86 -0.82
CA GLY A 130 14.58 -19.39 -1.26
C GLY A 130 15.65 -19.47 -0.16
N SER A 131 15.51 -18.74 0.95
CA SER A 131 16.45 -18.79 2.07
C SER A 131 16.48 -20.09 2.87
N THR A 132 15.51 -21.00 2.67
CA THR A 132 15.50 -22.33 3.30
C THR A 132 16.16 -23.41 2.44
N LEU A 133 16.57 -23.08 1.20
CA LEU A 133 17.18 -24.02 0.24
C LEU A 133 18.71 -23.85 0.10
N LYS A 134 19.37 -23.17 1.04
CA LYS A 134 20.83 -23.10 1.13
C LYS A 134 21.31 -23.54 2.50
#